data_AF-A0A2V9JIH6-F1
#
_entry.id   AF-A0A2V9JIH6-F1
#
_cell.length_a   1.000
_cell.length_b   1.000
_cell.length_c   1.000
_cell.angle_alpha   90.00
_cell.angle_beta   90.00
_cell.angle_gamma   90.00
#
_symmetry.space_group_name_H-M   'P 1'
#
loop_
_entity.id
_entity.type
_entity.pdbx_description
1 polymer ?
#
loop_
_entity_poly.entity_id
_entity_poly.type
_entity_poly.pdbx_seq_one_letter_code
_entity_poly.pdbx_strand_id
1 'polypeptide(L)'
;ASVLIVPLRIRGETLGALTFASVSSLCSYRWEDLTRAEEVAGRVALAVENARLRREAQDLHQVKDEFLAAVSREMRTPLDAVLGWARLLRTRKLDRGTAAQALSSIERNAGAQAHVIDGLRDESPIDSRKL
;
A
#
# COMPACT_ATOMS: atom_id res chain seq x y z
N ALA A 1 -26.76 38.59 8.18
CA ALA A 1 -26.05 37.33 7.93
C ALA A 1 -26.60 36.25 8.87
N SER A 2 -26.81 35.05 8.36
CA SER A 2 -27.27 33.87 9.11
C SER A 2 -26.31 32.71 8.88
N VAL A 3 -26.14 31.84 9.88
CA VAL A 3 -25.25 30.68 9.83
C VAL A 3 -25.97 29.45 10.39
N LEU A 4 -25.80 28.32 9.72
CA LEU A 4 -26.24 27.00 10.16
C LEU A 4 -25.01 26.07 10.19
N ILE A 5 -24.77 25.43 11.33
CA ILE A 5 -23.64 24.52 11.54
C ILE A 5 -24.21 23.15 11.86
N VAL A 6 -23.82 22.15 11.08
CA VAL A 6 -24.27 20.77 11.26
C VAL A 6 -23.07 19.85 11.45
N PRO A 7 -23.06 18.97 12.48
CA PRO A 7 -21.93 18.09 12.72
C PRO A 7 -21.85 16.99 11.66
N LEU A 8 -20.64 16.68 11.19
CA LEU A 8 -20.36 15.51 10.36
C LEU A 8 -20.18 14.31 11.28
N ARG A 9 -21.18 13.43 11.36
CA ARG A 9 -21.17 12.30 12.29
C ARG A 9 -21.14 10.95 11.57
N ILE A 10 -20.30 10.04 12.06
CA ILE A 10 -20.27 8.62 11.68
C ILE A 10 -20.35 7.80 12.96
N ARG A 11 -21.33 6.89 13.08
CA ARG A 11 -21.47 5.97 14.22
C ARG A 11 -21.43 6.64 15.61
N GLY A 12 -21.91 7.88 15.71
CA GLY A 12 -21.92 8.65 16.95
C GLY A 12 -20.67 9.51 17.20
N GLU A 13 -19.60 9.32 16.42
CA GLU A 13 -18.39 10.14 16.49
C GLU A 13 -18.51 11.36 15.56
N THR A 14 -18.03 12.52 16.02
CA THR A 14 -18.04 13.75 15.23
C THR A 14 -16.69 13.93 14.55
N LEU A 15 -16.68 13.79 13.22
CA LEU A 15 -15.51 13.96 12.37
C LEU A 15 -15.18 15.45 12.10
N GLY A 16 -16.18 16.31 12.24
CA GLY A 16 -16.05 17.75 11.97
C GLY A 16 -17.41 18.44 11.90
N ALA A 17 -17.46 19.59 11.24
CA ALA A 17 -18.68 20.36 11.04
C ALA A 17 -18.78 20.90 9.61
N LEU A 18 -20.01 20.96 9.10
CA LEU A 18 -20.36 21.60 7.84
C LEU A 18 -21.09 22.91 8.14
N THR A 19 -20.56 24.02 7.62
CA THR A 19 -21.09 25.36 7.86
C THR A 19 -21.76 25.90 6.60
N PHE A 20 -23.02 26.29 6.74
CA PHE A 20 -23.79 27.00 5.73
C PHE A 20 -23.90 28.46 6.17
N ALA A 21 -23.40 29.40 5.37
CA ALA A 21 -23.44 30.83 5.67
C ALA A 21 -24.24 31.57 4.59
N SER A 22 -25.13 32.47 5.02
CA SER A 22 -25.90 33.35 4.14
C SER A 22 -25.69 34.80 4.56
N VAL A 23 -25.38 35.67 3.60
CA VAL A 23 -25.14 37.11 3.86
C VAL A 23 -26.40 37.93 3.60
N SER A 24 -27.40 37.38 2.91
CA SER A 24 -28.65 38.06 2.59
C SER A 24 -29.58 38.18 3.80
N SER A 25 -30.07 39.39 4.05
CA SER A 25 -30.98 39.74 5.16
C SER A 25 -32.39 39.13 5.06
N LEU A 26 -32.74 38.52 3.91
CA LEU A 26 -34.04 37.91 3.64
C LEU A 26 -34.08 36.39 3.83
N CYS A 27 -32.95 35.72 4.10
CA CYS A 27 -32.89 34.27 4.32
C CYS A 27 -32.47 33.95 5.76
N SER A 28 -33.44 33.63 6.61
CA SER A 28 -33.21 32.87 7.84
C SER A 28 -33.36 31.38 7.55
N TYR A 29 -32.44 30.55 8.05
CA TYR A 29 -32.57 29.10 7.95
C TYR A 29 -33.82 28.63 8.69
N ARG A 30 -34.67 27.87 8.01
CA ARG A 30 -35.86 27.23 8.58
C ARG A 30 -35.53 25.80 9.01
N TRP A 31 -36.43 25.17 9.75
CA TRP A 31 -36.31 23.76 10.14
C TRP A 31 -36.15 22.81 8.94
N GLU A 32 -36.79 23.11 7.81
CA GLU A 32 -36.61 22.36 6.56
C GLU A 32 -35.17 22.44 6.04
N ASP A 33 -34.49 23.58 6.23
CA ASP A 33 -33.10 23.76 5.84
C ASP A 33 -32.16 22.97 6.76
N LEU A 34 -32.50 22.82 8.04
CA LEU A 34 -31.77 21.96 8.97
C LEU A 34 -31.83 20.50 8.52
N THR A 35 -33.02 19.97 8.21
CA THR A 35 -33.17 18.57 7.77
C THR A 35 -32.39 18.30 6.48
N ARG A 36 -32.42 19.22 5.52
CA ARG A 36 -31.62 19.11 4.30
C ARG A 36 -30.13 19.20 4.58
N ALA A 37 -29.72 20.12 5.47
CA ALA A 37 -28.33 20.27 5.87
C ALA A 37 -27.80 19.04 6.61
N GLU A 38 -28.62 18.37 7.42
CA GLU A 38 -28.32 17.09 8.07
C GLU A 38 -28.15 15.95 7.07
N GLU A 39 -29.01 15.88 6.05
CA GLU A 39 -28.86 14.89 4.97
C GLU A 39 -27.55 15.08 4.21
N VAL A 40 -27.24 16.34 3.83
CA VAL A 40 -25.97 16.68 3.17
C VAL A 40 -24.80 16.37 4.08
N ALA A 41 -24.86 16.75 5.35
CA ALA A 41 -23.83 16.47 6.35
C ALA A 41 -23.59 14.95 6.51
N GLY A 42 -24.63 14.13 6.51
CA GLY A 42 -24.52 12.67 6.55
C GLY A 42 -23.78 12.10 5.33
N ARG A 43 -24.12 12.58 4.12
CA ARG A 43 -23.43 12.17 2.88
C ARG A 43 -21.97 12.62 2.86
N VAL A 44 -21.69 13.85 3.30
CA VAL A 44 -20.33 14.39 3.39
C VAL A 44 -19.52 13.61 4.42
N ALA A 45 -20.07 13.31 5.59
CA ALA A 45 -19.40 12.53 6.63
C ALA A 45 -19.00 11.14 6.10
N LEU A 46 -19.90 10.47 5.38
CA LEU A 46 -19.62 9.16 4.77
C LEU A 46 -18.55 9.26 3.66
N ALA A 47 -18.59 10.30 2.83
CA ALA A 47 -17.59 10.51 1.79
C ALA A 47 -16.19 10.78 2.37
N VAL A 48 -16.10 11.61 3.41
CA VAL A 48 -14.85 11.91 4.13
C VAL A 48 -14.28 10.65 4.77
N GLU A 49 -15.11 9.87 5.48
CA GLU A 49 -14.67 8.63 6.11
C GLU A 49 -14.20 7.60 5.09
N ASN A 50 -14.94 7.42 3.99
CA ASN A 50 -14.52 6.55 2.90
C ASN A 50 -13.20 6.99 2.25
N ALA A 51 -12.99 8.30 2.09
CA ALA A 51 -11.73 8.83 1.56
C ALA A 51 -10.57 8.55 2.53
N ARG A 52 -10.78 8.70 3.84
CA ARG A 52 -9.79 8.38 4.88
C ARG A 52 -9.41 6.89 4.85
N LEU A 53 -10.40 6.00 4.91
CA LEU A 53 -10.18 4.55 4.87
C LEU A 53 -9.49 4.10 3.58
N ARG A 54 -9.84 4.71 2.43
CA ARG A 54 -9.16 4.42 1.16
C ARG A 54 -7.71 4.85 1.17
N ARG A 55 -7.38 6.02 1.72
CA ARG A 55 -5.98 6.47 1.84
C ARG A 55 -5.19 5.52 2.72
N GLU A 56 -5.71 5.15 3.89
CA GLU A 56 -5.06 4.18 4.79
C GLU A 56 -4.81 2.83 4.10
N ALA A 57 -5.79 2.34 3.32
CA ALA A 57 -5.62 1.12 2.53
C ALA A 57 -4.59 1.29 1.39
N GLN A 58 -4.55 2.45 0.74
CA GLN A 58 -3.59 2.77 -0.33
C GLN A 58 -2.17 2.87 0.19
N ASP A 59 -1.97 3.50 1.36
CA ASP A 59 -0.66 3.64 1.98
C ASP A 59 -0.06 2.26 2.30
N LEU A 60 -0.86 1.35 2.86
CA LEU A 60 -0.44 -0.04 3.11
C LEU A 60 -0.11 -0.77 1.81
N HIS A 61 -0.94 -0.60 0.77
CA HIS A 61 -0.71 -1.22 -0.52
C HIS A 61 0.56 -0.71 -1.19
N GLN A 62 0.83 0.61 -1.11
CA GLN A 62 2.01 1.21 -1.68
C GLN A 62 3.28 0.66 -1.03
N VAL A 63 3.33 0.59 0.30
CA VAL A 63 4.50 0.02 1.00
C VAL A 63 4.73 -1.44 0.60
N LYS A 64 3.66 -2.24 0.50
CA LYS A 64 3.75 -3.63 0.04
C LYS A 64 4.27 -3.74 -1.39
N ASP A 65 3.75 -2.91 -2.31
CA ASP A 65 4.16 -2.94 -3.71
C ASP A 65 5.62 -2.47 -3.90
N GLU A 66 6.06 -1.45 -3.14
CA GLU A 66 7.44 -0.99 -3.11
C GLU A 66 8.38 -2.07 -2.57
N PHE A 67 7.99 -2.76 -1.50
CA PHE A 67 8.74 -3.89 -0.94
C PHE A 67 8.90 -5.03 -1.96
N LEU A 68 7.80 -5.48 -2.56
CA LEU A 68 7.83 -6.55 -3.58
C LEU A 68 8.68 -6.15 -4.79
N ALA A 69 8.61 -4.89 -5.22
CA ALA A 69 9.43 -4.39 -6.31
C ALA A 69 10.92 -4.36 -5.94
N ALA A 70 11.28 -4.00 -4.70
CA ALA A 70 12.65 -4.01 -4.21
C ALA A 70 13.22 -5.43 -4.18
N VAL A 71 12.51 -6.36 -3.54
CA VAL A 71 12.87 -7.78 -3.49
C VAL A 71 13.06 -8.36 -4.90
N SER A 72 12.13 -8.07 -5.82
CA SER A 72 12.21 -8.54 -7.21
C SER A 72 13.48 -8.04 -7.93
N ARG A 73 13.90 -6.79 -7.67
CA ARG A 73 15.15 -6.24 -8.25
C ARG A 73 16.38 -6.91 -7.66
N GLU A 74 16.41 -7.09 -6.34
CA GLU A 74 17.52 -7.73 -5.65
C GLU A 74 17.68 -9.20 -6.04
N MET A 75 16.58 -9.89 -6.35
CA MET A 75 16.63 -11.27 -6.86
C MET A 75 17.10 -11.36 -8.32
N ARG A 76 16.89 -10.32 -9.13
CA ARG A 76 17.23 -10.36 -10.57
C ARG A 76 18.73 -10.42 -10.81
N THR A 77 19.52 -9.64 -10.08
CA THR A 77 20.99 -9.62 -10.21
C THR A 77 21.66 -10.99 -9.96
N PRO A 78 21.39 -11.70 -8.84
CA PRO A 78 21.93 -13.04 -8.62
C PRO A 78 21.40 -14.05 -9.65
N LEU A 79 20.15 -13.92 -10.12
CA LEU A 79 19.62 -14.77 -11.19
C LEU A 79 20.39 -14.59 -12.50
N ASP A 80 20.66 -13.34 -12.89
CA ASP A 80 21.43 -13.03 -14.10
C ASP A 80 22.86 -13.61 -14.02
N ALA A 81 23.48 -13.58 -12.84
CA ALA A 81 24.78 -14.22 -12.59
C ALA A 81 24.70 -15.74 -12.74
N VAL A 82 23.69 -16.39 -12.16
CA VAL A 82 23.46 -17.84 -12.31
C VAL A 82 23.31 -18.22 -13.78
N LEU A 83 22.44 -17.51 -14.51
CA LEU A 83 22.21 -17.76 -15.93
C LEU A 83 23.44 -17.49 -16.79
N GLY A 84 24.21 -16.45 -16.47
CA GLY A 84 25.47 -16.11 -17.15
C GLY A 84 26.50 -17.24 -17.03
N TRP A 85 26.78 -17.69 -15.80
CA TRP A 85 27.71 -18.79 -15.56
C TRP A 85 27.23 -20.11 -16.17
N ALA A 86 25.94 -20.43 -16.06
CA ALA A 86 25.37 -21.64 -16.67
C ALA A 86 25.55 -21.64 -18.20
N ARG A 87 25.35 -20.49 -18.85
CA ARG A 87 25.59 -20.34 -20.31
C ARG A 87 27.06 -20.52 -20.67
N LEU A 88 27.98 -19.94 -19.89
CA LEU A 88 29.42 -20.09 -20.12
C LEU A 88 29.88 -21.55 -19.93
N LEU A 89 29.46 -22.21 -18.87
CA LEU A 89 29.73 -23.63 -18.61
C LEU A 89 29.23 -24.52 -19.76
N ARG A 90 28.05 -24.21 -20.31
CA ARG A 90 27.47 -24.94 -21.45
C ARG A 90 28.34 -24.88 -22.71
N THR A 91 29.15 -23.83 -22.88
CA THR A 91 30.08 -23.73 -24.03
C THR A 91 31.22 -24.75 -23.98
N ARG A 92 31.52 -25.31 -22.80
CA ARG A 92 32.67 -26.21 -22.54
C ARG A 92 34.04 -25.63 -22.92
N LYS A 93 34.15 -24.30 -22.97
CA LYS A 93 35.40 -23.58 -23.29
C LYS A 93 36.18 -23.09 -22.07
N LEU A 94 35.65 -23.30 -20.87
CA LEU A 94 36.30 -22.89 -19.62
C LEU A 94 37.32 -23.93 -19.18
N ASP A 95 38.45 -23.47 -18.63
CA ASP A 95 39.38 -24.36 -17.92
C ASP A 95 38.74 -24.87 -16.62
N ARG A 96 39.37 -25.87 -16.00
CA ARG A 96 38.83 -26.51 -14.78
C ARG A 96 38.69 -25.54 -13.60
N GLY A 97 39.62 -24.59 -13.44
CA GLY A 97 39.56 -23.61 -12.36
C GLY A 97 38.40 -22.65 -12.53
N THR A 98 38.27 -22.08 -13.73
CA THR A 98 37.14 -21.17 -14.04
C THR A 98 35.80 -21.89 -13.98
N ALA A 99 35.72 -23.15 -14.42
CA ALA A 99 34.49 -23.95 -14.31
C ALA A 99 34.09 -24.20 -12.84
N ALA A 100 35.04 -24.51 -11.96
CA ALA A 100 34.78 -24.67 -10.53
C ALA A 100 34.31 -23.36 -9.88
N GLN A 101 34.92 -22.22 -10.24
CA GLN A 101 34.50 -20.91 -9.77
C GLN A 101 33.09 -20.54 -10.25
N ALA A 102 32.74 -20.88 -11.49
CA ALA A 102 31.41 -20.68 -12.04
C ALA A 102 30.35 -21.47 -11.26
N LEU A 103 30.61 -22.75 -10.96
CA LEU A 103 29.72 -23.59 -10.15
C LEU A 103 29.54 -23.03 -8.74
N SER A 104 30.62 -22.68 -8.06
CA SER A 104 30.54 -22.08 -6.71
C SER A 104 29.79 -20.75 -6.72
N SER A 105 29.93 -19.96 -7.79
CA SER A 105 29.17 -18.72 -7.95
C SER A 105 27.68 -18.98 -8.18
N ILE A 106 27.32 -19.99 -8.95
CA ILE A 106 25.92 -20.42 -9.12
C ILE A 106 25.32 -20.83 -7.77
N GLU A 107 26.01 -21.68 -7.01
CA GLU A 107 25.54 -22.16 -5.70
C GLU A 107 25.33 -21.03 -4.70
N ARG A 108 26.30 -20.11 -4.57
CA ARG A 108 26.16 -18.96 -3.66
C ARG A 108 24.98 -18.07 -4.02
N ASN A 109 24.81 -17.75 -5.31
CA ASN A 109 23.72 -16.88 -5.75
C ASN A 109 22.35 -17.55 -5.59
N ALA A 110 22.22 -18.83 -5.95
CA ALA A 110 20.99 -19.59 -5.78
C ALA A 110 20.64 -19.77 -4.28
N GLY A 111 21.63 -20.02 -3.43
CA GLY A 111 21.45 -20.10 -1.97
C GLY A 111 21.00 -18.78 -1.35
N ALA A 112 21.59 -17.66 -1.77
CA ALA A 112 21.17 -16.33 -1.33
C ALA A 112 19.71 -16.04 -1.71
N GLN A 113 19.30 -16.39 -2.94
CA GLN A 113 17.90 -16.23 -3.37
C GLN A 113 16.94 -17.13 -2.58
N ALA A 114 17.33 -18.37 -2.29
CA ALA A 114 16.53 -19.27 -1.46
C ALA A 114 16.31 -18.69 -0.06
N HIS A 115 17.36 -18.13 0.55
CA HIS A 115 17.26 -17.51 1.87
C HIS A 115 16.30 -16.30 1.90
N VAL A 116 16.31 -15.46 0.86
CA VAL A 116 15.34 -14.37 0.71
C VAL A 116 13.91 -14.90 0.59
N ILE A 117 13.69 -15.95 -0.23
CA ILE A 117 12.37 -16.57 -0.38
C ILE A 117 11.87 -17.15 0.96
N ASP A 118 12.74 -17.82 1.71
CA ASP A 118 12.39 -18.36 3.02
C ASP A 118 12.05 -17.25 4.02
N GLY A 119 12.81 -16.14 4.04
CA GLY A 119 12.50 -14.97 4.85
C GLY A 119 11.14 -14.34 4.54
N LEU A 120 10.77 -14.26 3.25
CA LEU A 120 9.43 -13.79 2.85
C LEU A 120 8.29 -14.69 3.35
N ARG A 121 8.56 -15.99 3.50
CA ARG A 121 7.60 -16.97 3.98
C ARG A 121 7.38 -16.84 5.48
N ASP A 122 8.46 -16.60 6.23
CA ASP A 122 8.43 -16.53 7.70
C ASP A 122 7.94 -15.16 8.21
N GLU A 123 8.11 -14.08 7.44
CA GLU A 123 7.70 -12.71 7.82
C GLU A 123 6.34 -12.27 7.25
N SER A 124 5.61 -13.14 6.54
CA SER A 124 4.30 -12.78 5.97
C SER A 124 3.32 -12.32 7.07
N PRO A 125 2.88 -11.04 7.11
CA PRO A 125 1.95 -10.52 8.13
C PRO A 125 0.53 -11.10 8.01
N ILE A 126 0.31 -11.96 7.02
CA ILE A 126 -1.00 -12.51 6.67
C ILE A 126 -1.42 -13.62 7.66
N ASP A 127 -0.46 -14.30 8.29
CA ASP A 127 -0.77 -15.42 9.20
C ASP A 127 -0.76 -15.02 10.69
N SER A 128 -0.29 -13.82 11.03
CA SER A 128 -0.25 -13.33 12.42
C SER A 128 -1.60 -12.82 12.94
N ARG A 129 -2.68 -12.96 12.15
CA ARG A 129 -4.05 -12.63 12.56
C ARG A 129 -4.84 -13.87 13.00
N LYS A 130 -4.20 -14.77 13.76
CA LYS A 130 -4.88 -15.77 14.58
C LYS A 130 -4.09 -16.00 15.85
N LEU A 131 -4.59 -15.42 16.95
CA LEU A 131 -4.81 -16.04 18.27
C LEU A 131 -5.38 -14.97 19.21
#